data_AF-A0A414VA81-F1
#
_entry.id   AF-A0A414VA81-F1
#
_cell.length_a   1.000
_cell.length_b   1.000
_cell.length_c   1.000
_cell.angle_alpha   90.00
_cell.angle_beta   90.00
_cell.angle_gamma   90.00
#
_symmetry.space_group_name_H-M   'P 1'
#
loop_
_entity.id
_entity.type
_entity.pdbx_description
1 polymer ?
#
loop_
_entity_poly.entity_id
_entity_poly.type
_entity_poly.pdbx_seq_one_letter_code
_entity_poly.pdbx_strand_id
1 'polypeptide(L)'
;MKKKLFTAVLAFSAAALIGISLPLGITGRGWSPTCAFAATKKSGKKPKPGKKDSVKIDQLNWSVSEGVVDGVEMMTFEYDNKSSFDIAQFTIQFEPKGELTDEQKLLFTDVFDEEEAAHDYSTLIMTADSQRIVEKRKSVDSVPCIIHGDYVANAQQNQYDLMEPSVATIAYLGGDGKIYLEYYSFKSKTYTTSSKGGVKAYDWPTKALAKSLPKPDCPIVYTSLDEKDCLSFVAFGIDHDGYDKYIKACKKKGYKDIEYSYDSSFCAKDKKGRELMIGYSDRDQRMGVSVSVD
;
A
#
# COMPACT_ATOMS: atom_id res chain seq x y z
N MET A 1 9.43 8.54 -44.19
CA MET A 1 8.35 8.69 -43.18
C MET A 1 8.76 7.95 -41.92
N LYS A 2 9.19 8.68 -40.88
CA LYS A 2 9.65 8.11 -39.61
C LYS A 2 8.43 7.79 -38.74
N LYS A 3 8.17 6.51 -38.45
CA LYS A 3 7.19 6.10 -37.44
C LYS A 3 7.77 6.46 -36.07
N LYS A 4 7.13 7.38 -35.36
CA LYS A 4 7.42 7.64 -33.93
C LYS A 4 6.93 6.43 -33.14
N LEU A 5 7.85 5.67 -32.54
CA LEU A 5 7.52 4.79 -31.42
C LEU A 5 7.16 5.71 -30.26
N PHE A 6 5.88 5.69 -29.84
CA PHE A 6 5.50 6.19 -28.53
C PHE A 6 5.76 5.07 -27.53
N THR A 7 6.87 5.16 -26.80
CA THR A 7 7.09 4.38 -25.59
C THR A 7 6.19 4.98 -24.51
N ALA A 8 5.00 4.43 -24.32
CA ALA A 8 4.13 4.77 -23.20
C ALA A 8 4.63 4.01 -21.96
N VAL A 9 5.55 4.62 -21.21
CA VAL A 9 5.74 4.28 -19.80
C VAL A 9 4.52 4.83 -19.07
N LEU A 10 3.46 4.03 -18.96
CA LEU A 10 2.29 4.35 -18.13
C LEU A 10 2.69 4.19 -16.66
N ALA A 11 3.27 5.25 -16.11
CA ALA A 11 3.28 5.47 -14.68
C ALA A 11 1.81 5.53 -14.21
N PHE A 12 1.40 4.58 -13.36
CA PHE A 12 0.10 4.62 -12.70
C PHE A 12 0.09 5.79 -11.68
N SER A 13 -0.12 7.01 -12.18
CA SER A 13 -0.38 8.20 -11.36
C SER A 13 -1.87 8.55 -11.42
N ALA A 14 -2.60 8.20 -10.35
CA ALA A 14 -3.92 8.78 -10.09
C ALA A 14 -4.19 8.78 -8.58
N ALA A 15 -3.63 9.78 -7.89
CA ALA A 15 -4.18 10.27 -6.63
C ALA A 15 -3.94 11.78 -6.57
N ALA A 16 -4.93 12.54 -7.06
CA ALA A 16 -5.00 13.98 -6.84
C ALA A 16 -5.29 14.26 -5.36
N LEU A 17 -4.29 14.81 -4.69
CA LEU A 17 -4.31 15.76 -3.56
C LEU A 17 -5.65 16.04 -2.88
N ILE A 18 -5.76 15.69 -1.59
CA ILE A 18 -6.19 16.64 -0.53
C ILE A 18 -5.31 16.40 0.71
N GLY A 19 -4.56 17.44 1.08
CA GLY A 19 -3.45 17.42 2.01
C GLY A 19 -3.71 16.83 3.40
N ILE A 20 -2.85 15.90 3.78
CA ILE A 20 -1.92 16.09 4.91
C ILE A 20 -0.57 15.66 4.35
N SER A 21 0.38 16.59 4.29
CA SER A 21 1.76 16.35 3.88
C SER A 21 2.42 15.35 4.83
N LEU A 22 2.56 14.11 4.38
CA LEU A 22 3.75 13.33 4.69
C LEU A 22 4.60 13.38 3.43
N PRO A 23 5.93 13.60 3.52
CA PRO A 23 6.80 13.69 2.37
C PRO A 23 6.70 12.38 1.57
N LEU A 24 6.09 12.49 0.39
CA LEU A 24 5.91 11.40 -0.57
C LEU A 24 7.20 11.33 -1.39
N GLY A 25 8.12 10.46 -0.98
CA GLY A 25 9.13 9.90 -1.87
C GLY A 25 8.45 9.12 -2.99
N ILE A 26 8.81 9.45 -4.23
CA ILE A 26 8.18 8.97 -5.46
C ILE A 26 8.73 7.58 -5.79
N THR A 27 8.16 6.52 -5.22
CA THR A 27 8.32 5.16 -5.76
C THR A 27 7.00 4.39 -5.65
N GLY A 28 6.39 4.06 -6.80
CA GLY A 28 5.52 2.89 -7.02
C GLY A 28 4.31 2.57 -6.12
N ARG A 29 3.92 3.35 -5.11
CA ARG A 29 2.83 2.96 -4.21
C ARG A 29 1.46 3.27 -4.80
N GLY A 30 0.85 2.29 -5.44
CA GLY A 30 -0.59 2.31 -5.66
C GLY A 30 -1.36 2.38 -4.32
N TRP A 31 -2.68 2.65 -4.37
CA TRP A 31 -3.64 2.66 -3.25
C TRP A 31 -3.30 1.77 -2.03
N SER A 32 -3.46 2.29 -0.81
CA SER A 32 -3.45 1.56 0.46
C SER A 32 -4.77 1.78 1.23
N PRO A 33 -5.08 1.00 2.28
CA PRO A 33 -6.23 1.28 3.14
C PRO A 33 -6.27 2.74 3.63
N THR A 34 -5.11 3.34 3.91
CA THR A 34 -4.99 4.77 4.26
C THR A 34 -5.54 5.70 3.17
N CYS A 35 -5.30 5.40 1.89
CA CYS A 35 -5.86 6.16 0.76
C CYS A 35 -7.40 6.09 0.71
N ALA A 36 -8.00 4.96 1.10
CA ALA A 36 -9.46 4.81 1.20
C ALA A 36 -10.08 5.87 2.10
N PHE A 37 -9.46 6.12 3.26
CA PHE A 37 -9.96 7.10 4.22
C PHE A 37 -9.71 8.54 3.78
N ALA A 38 -8.64 8.79 3.02
CA ALA A 38 -8.38 10.12 2.45
C ALA A 38 -9.52 10.57 1.52
N ALA A 39 -10.03 9.66 0.67
CA ALA A 39 -11.15 9.94 -0.23
C ALA A 39 -12.48 10.26 0.50
N THR A 40 -12.63 9.86 1.76
CA THR A 40 -13.87 10.03 2.53
C THR A 40 -13.97 11.32 3.35
N LYS A 41 -12.99 12.24 3.27
CA LYS A 41 -12.96 13.43 4.15
C LYS A 41 -13.98 14.52 3.76
N LYS A 42 -15.12 14.53 4.48
CA LYS A 42 -15.74 15.75 5.05
C LYS A 42 -16.17 15.51 6.50
N SER A 43 -15.43 16.10 7.44
CA SER A 43 -15.90 16.85 8.62
C SER A 43 -14.98 16.69 9.83
N GLY A 44 -14.69 17.84 10.45
CA GLY A 44 -13.87 17.98 11.64
C GLY A 44 -14.62 17.65 12.93
N LYS A 45 -13.94 16.89 13.79
CA LYS A 45 -13.90 17.01 15.26
C LYS A 45 -12.83 16.02 15.76
N LYS A 46 -12.08 16.40 16.80
CA LYS A 46 -11.13 15.50 17.47
C LYS A 46 -11.86 14.20 17.87
N PRO A 47 -11.37 13.01 17.46
CA PRO A 47 -12.06 11.75 17.70
C PRO A 47 -12.14 11.40 19.19
N LYS A 48 -13.31 10.92 19.65
CA LYS A 48 -13.46 10.18 20.90
C LYS A 48 -13.24 8.69 20.63
N PRO A 49 -12.69 7.90 21.59
CA PRO A 49 -12.37 6.49 21.38
C PRO A 49 -13.59 5.64 20.99
N GLY A 50 -13.43 4.77 20.01
CA GLY A 50 -14.41 3.73 19.64
C GLY A 50 -14.50 2.62 20.72
N LYS A 51 -15.67 2.00 20.86
CA LYS A 51 -16.05 1.08 21.93
C LYS A 51 -15.51 -0.37 21.71
N LYS A 52 -15.04 -0.94 22.82
CA LYS A 52 -14.72 -2.34 23.22
C LYS A 52 -13.82 -3.26 22.38
N ASP A 53 -13.90 -3.35 21.05
CA ASP A 53 -13.05 -4.29 20.29
C ASP A 53 -12.34 -3.57 19.13
N SER A 54 -11.07 -3.20 19.34
CA SER A 54 -10.17 -2.69 18.29
C SER A 54 -8.80 -3.36 18.41
N VAL A 55 -8.05 -3.37 17.31
CA VAL A 55 -6.67 -3.86 17.33
C VAL A 55 -5.83 -2.96 18.24
N LYS A 56 -5.06 -3.59 19.13
CA LYS A 56 -4.09 -2.90 19.98
C LYS A 56 -2.67 -3.20 19.49
N ILE A 57 -1.79 -2.20 19.59
CA ILE A 57 -0.38 -2.29 19.22
C ILE A 57 0.36 -3.41 19.96
N ASP A 58 -0.03 -3.72 21.20
CA ASP A 58 0.55 -4.83 21.98
C ASP A 58 0.06 -6.22 21.52
N GLN A 59 -0.94 -6.28 20.64
CA GLN A 59 -1.35 -7.50 19.94
C GLN A 59 -0.61 -7.70 18.63
N LEU A 60 0.22 -6.74 18.21
CA LEU A 60 1.07 -6.83 17.03
C LEU A 60 2.51 -6.96 17.53
N ASN A 61 3.02 -8.19 17.64
CA ASN A 61 4.41 -8.37 18.03
C ASN A 61 5.27 -8.14 16.80
N TRP A 62 6.15 -7.15 16.80
CA TRP A 62 6.94 -6.79 15.63
C TRP A 62 8.42 -6.71 15.93
N SER A 63 9.22 -6.92 14.89
CA SER A 63 10.68 -6.79 14.91
C SER A 63 11.14 -6.11 13.62
N VAL A 64 12.28 -5.42 13.71
CA VAL A 64 13.06 -4.98 12.56
C VAL A 64 14.47 -5.54 12.74
N SER A 65 14.99 -6.19 11.71
CA SER A 65 16.32 -6.79 11.70
C SER A 65 16.87 -6.90 10.28
N GLU A 66 18.17 -7.09 10.16
CA GLU A 66 18.81 -7.42 8.88
C GLU A 66 18.21 -8.70 8.29
N GLY A 67 18.05 -8.73 6.96
CA GLY A 67 17.52 -9.87 6.23
C GLY A 67 17.83 -9.77 4.74
N VAL A 68 17.34 -10.75 3.97
CA VAL A 68 17.55 -10.82 2.50
C VAL A 68 16.21 -10.88 1.80
N VAL A 69 15.95 -9.90 0.93
CA VAL A 69 14.74 -9.85 0.08
C VAL A 69 15.18 -9.83 -1.38
N ASP A 70 14.70 -10.79 -2.17
CA ASP A 70 15.03 -10.93 -3.60
C ASP A 70 16.55 -10.96 -3.89
N GLY A 71 17.33 -11.53 -2.96
CA GLY A 71 18.79 -11.64 -3.06
C GLY A 71 19.55 -10.38 -2.64
N VAL A 72 18.87 -9.37 -2.10
CA VAL A 72 19.46 -8.12 -1.61
C VAL A 72 19.39 -8.08 -0.09
N GLU A 73 20.54 -7.86 0.56
CA GLU A 73 20.60 -7.60 2.01
C GLU A 73 19.96 -6.25 2.31
N MET A 74 19.12 -6.17 3.35
CA MET A 74 18.49 -4.93 3.80
C MET A 74 17.82 -5.10 5.16
N MET A 75 17.35 -4.00 5.74
CA MET A 75 16.47 -4.06 6.90
C MET A 75 15.12 -4.63 6.51
N THR A 76 14.65 -5.59 7.29
CA THR A 76 13.37 -6.26 7.12
C THR A 76 12.50 -6.10 8.35
N PHE A 77 11.20 -6.14 8.14
CA PHE A 77 10.15 -6.03 9.12
C PHE A 77 9.31 -7.30 9.13
N GLU A 78 9.00 -7.75 10.33
CA GLU A 78 8.14 -8.90 10.56
C GLU A 78 7.18 -8.58 11.69
N TYR A 79 6.00 -9.21 11.66
CA TYR A 79 5.10 -9.16 12.79
C TYR A 79 4.15 -10.35 12.89
N ASP A 80 3.76 -10.65 14.12
CA ASP A 80 2.67 -11.55 14.46
C ASP A 80 1.39 -10.77 14.71
N ASN A 81 0.33 -11.10 13.97
CA ASN A 81 -1.01 -10.62 14.26
C ASN A 81 -1.65 -11.47 15.37
N LYS A 82 -1.49 -11.08 16.64
CA LYS A 82 -2.18 -11.70 17.79
C LYS A 82 -3.54 -11.05 18.07
N SER A 83 -4.09 -10.26 17.16
CA SER A 83 -5.44 -9.72 17.30
C SER A 83 -6.51 -10.74 16.88
N SER A 84 -7.78 -10.39 17.04
CA SER A 84 -8.92 -11.14 16.52
C SER A 84 -9.36 -10.71 15.11
N PHE A 85 -8.64 -9.77 14.49
CA PHE A 85 -8.99 -9.15 13.23
C PHE A 85 -7.95 -9.45 12.16
N ASP A 86 -8.37 -9.46 10.90
CA ASP A 86 -7.43 -9.49 9.78
C ASP A 86 -6.86 -8.07 9.61
N ILE A 87 -5.54 -7.98 9.53
CA ILE A 87 -4.83 -6.71 9.34
C ILE A 87 -4.68 -6.48 7.85
N ALA A 88 -5.14 -5.33 7.37
CA ALA A 88 -5.00 -4.92 5.97
C ALA A 88 -3.79 -4.01 5.74
N GLN A 89 -3.35 -3.31 6.79
CA GLN A 89 -2.13 -2.50 6.78
C GLN A 89 -1.57 -2.43 8.20
N PHE A 90 -0.27 -2.62 8.32
CA PHE A 90 0.48 -2.26 9.51
C PHE A 90 1.77 -1.56 9.11
N THR A 91 1.85 -0.28 9.44
CA THR A 91 3.00 0.57 9.15
C THR A 91 3.54 1.14 10.45
N ILE A 92 4.86 1.14 10.64
CA ILE A 92 5.53 1.86 11.70
C ILE A 92 6.49 2.85 11.06
N GLN A 93 6.34 4.13 11.41
CA GLN A 93 7.33 5.15 11.13
C GLN A 93 8.33 5.23 12.28
N PHE A 94 9.59 5.40 11.93
CA PHE A 94 10.68 5.59 12.86
C PHE A 94 11.37 6.91 12.56
N GLU A 95 11.76 7.62 13.62
CA GLU A 95 12.48 8.88 13.59
C GLU A 95 13.82 8.75 14.33
N PRO A 96 14.82 9.60 14.04
CA PRO A 96 16.09 9.56 14.76
C PRO A 96 15.90 9.75 16.28
N LYS A 97 16.69 9.03 17.08
CA LYS A 97 16.79 9.17 18.53
C LYS A 97 17.49 10.49 18.90
N GLY A 98 16.83 11.61 18.64
CA GLY A 98 17.39 12.94 18.81
C GLY A 98 18.28 13.38 17.64
N GLU A 99 19.18 14.32 17.91
CA GLU A 99 20.06 14.91 16.90
C GLU A 99 21.24 13.97 16.58
N LEU A 100 21.45 13.69 15.29
CA LEU A 100 22.53 12.83 14.81
C LEU A 100 23.87 13.56 14.84
N THR A 101 24.95 12.87 15.24
CA THR A 101 26.32 13.36 15.06
C THR A 101 26.72 13.36 13.59
N ASP A 102 27.80 14.06 13.25
CA ASP A 102 28.29 14.09 11.87
C ASP A 102 28.74 12.70 11.38
N GLU A 103 29.31 11.85 12.25
CA GLU A 103 29.63 10.47 11.88
C GLU A 103 28.37 9.61 11.66
N GLN A 104 27.31 9.84 12.44
CA GLN A 104 26.04 9.10 12.29
C GLN A 104 25.32 9.49 11.00
N LYS A 105 25.37 10.76 10.60
CA LYS A 105 24.81 11.26 9.34
C LYS A 105 25.39 10.55 8.12
N LEU A 106 26.68 10.19 8.15
CA LEU A 106 27.35 9.44 7.07
C LEU A 106 26.72 8.07 6.80
N LEU A 107 25.98 7.50 7.75
CA LEU A 107 25.27 6.24 7.52
C LEU A 107 24.03 6.42 6.64
N PHE A 108 23.57 7.65 6.40
CA PHE A 108 22.31 7.95 5.69
C PHE A 108 22.51 8.81 4.45
N THR A 109 23.74 9.15 4.06
CA THR A 109 24.00 10.02 2.90
C THR A 109 23.37 9.47 1.62
N ASP A 110 23.46 8.16 1.44
CA ASP A 110 23.06 7.47 0.21
C ASP A 110 21.53 7.39 0.04
N VAL A 111 20.75 7.80 1.06
CA VAL A 111 19.27 7.80 1.00
C VAL A 111 18.69 9.15 0.60
N PHE A 112 19.52 10.18 0.54
CA PHE A 112 19.11 11.51 0.07
C PHE A 112 19.45 11.68 -1.40
N ASP A 113 18.71 12.56 -2.08
CA ASP A 113 18.99 12.91 -3.47
C ASP A 113 20.35 13.61 -3.57
N GLU A 114 21.23 13.09 -4.43
CA GLU A 114 22.57 13.66 -4.69
C GLU A 114 22.47 15.09 -5.25
N GLU A 115 21.34 15.47 -5.87
CA GLU A 115 21.11 16.81 -6.40
C GLU A 115 20.74 17.84 -5.32
N GLU A 116 20.44 17.42 -4.08
CA GLU A 116 20.17 18.35 -2.98
C GLU A 116 21.46 18.96 -2.41
N ALA A 117 21.54 20.30 -2.44
CA ALA A 117 22.71 21.05 -1.99
C ALA A 117 23.07 20.84 -0.50
N ALA A 118 22.12 20.39 0.33
CA ALA A 118 22.34 19.99 1.71
C ALA A 118 21.25 19.02 2.17
N HIS A 119 21.65 17.87 2.72
CA HIS A 119 20.71 16.88 3.27
C HIS A 119 20.02 17.40 4.54
N ASP A 120 18.69 17.45 4.54
CA ASP A 120 17.90 17.76 5.73
C ASP A 120 17.58 16.50 6.54
N TYR A 121 18.51 16.13 7.42
CA TYR A 121 18.36 14.98 8.32
C TYR A 121 17.16 15.08 9.28
N SER A 122 16.54 16.26 9.46
CA SER A 122 15.31 16.37 10.24
C SER A 122 14.10 15.71 9.57
N THR A 123 14.21 15.44 8.26
CA THR A 123 13.21 14.73 7.46
C THR A 123 13.51 13.23 7.30
N LEU A 124 14.60 12.75 7.90
CA LEU A 124 14.97 11.34 7.87
C LEU A 124 13.91 10.49 8.57
N ILE A 125 13.31 9.57 7.81
CA ILE A 125 12.29 8.65 8.30
C ILE A 125 12.64 7.26 7.79
N MET A 126 12.59 6.26 8.67
CA MET A 126 12.51 4.87 8.25
C MET A 126 11.06 4.39 8.39
N THR A 127 10.59 3.61 7.43
CA THR A 127 9.24 3.05 7.43
C THR A 127 9.30 1.55 7.27
N ALA A 128 8.73 0.84 8.25
CA ALA A 128 8.32 -0.54 8.09
C ALA A 128 6.87 -0.55 7.60
N ASP A 129 6.61 -1.02 6.38
CA ASP A 129 5.30 -0.89 5.73
C ASP A 129 4.78 -2.22 5.19
N SER A 130 3.86 -2.85 5.92
CA SER A 130 3.15 -4.04 5.45
C SER A 130 1.76 -3.65 4.95
N GLN A 131 1.56 -3.66 3.63
CA GLN A 131 0.28 -3.33 2.97
C GLN A 131 -0.37 -4.58 2.33
N ARG A 132 -0.43 -5.67 3.09
CA ARG A 132 -1.04 -6.94 2.70
C ARG A 132 -1.98 -7.46 3.78
N ILE A 133 -2.88 -8.36 3.40
CA ILE A 133 -3.77 -9.03 4.36
C ILE A 133 -2.96 -10.01 5.19
N VAL A 134 -2.90 -9.78 6.50
CA VAL A 134 -2.39 -10.74 7.47
C VAL A 134 -3.55 -11.20 8.33
N GLU A 135 -4.01 -12.43 8.07
CA GLU A 135 -5.13 -13.01 8.79
C GLU A 135 -4.90 -13.02 10.30
N LYS A 136 -5.99 -12.98 11.07
CA LYS A 136 -5.94 -13.14 12.53
C LYS A 136 -5.12 -14.37 12.93
N ARG A 137 -4.25 -14.21 13.91
CA ARG A 137 -3.37 -15.27 14.45
C ARG A 137 -2.32 -15.78 13.45
N LYS A 138 -2.11 -15.10 12.32
CA LYS A 138 -1.01 -15.37 11.39
C LYS A 138 0.11 -14.34 11.58
N SER A 139 1.19 -14.59 10.86
CA SER A 139 2.40 -13.77 10.89
C SER A 139 2.81 -13.43 9.48
N VAL A 140 3.64 -12.41 9.37
CA VAL A 140 4.31 -12.05 8.13
C VAL A 140 5.77 -11.77 8.46
N ASP A 141 6.63 -12.22 7.57
CA ASP A 141 8.07 -12.00 7.65
C ASP A 141 8.57 -11.27 6.40
N SER A 142 9.86 -10.89 6.45
CA SER A 142 10.63 -10.45 5.29
C SER A 142 10.01 -9.27 4.53
N VAL A 143 9.28 -8.37 5.20
CA VAL A 143 8.78 -7.13 4.60
C VAL A 143 9.95 -6.15 4.50
N PRO A 144 10.38 -5.69 3.32
CA PRO A 144 11.49 -4.75 3.23
C PRO A 144 11.14 -3.39 3.86
N CYS A 145 12.04 -2.87 4.69
CA CYS A 145 11.97 -1.52 5.23
C CYS A 145 12.44 -0.48 4.20
N ILE A 146 12.00 0.75 4.39
CA ILE A 146 12.24 1.86 3.46
C ILE A 146 12.81 3.01 4.25
N ILE A 147 13.90 3.61 3.79
CA ILE A 147 14.56 4.74 4.44
C ILE A 147 14.45 5.94 3.50
N HIS A 148 13.93 7.04 4.01
CA HIS A 148 13.72 8.30 3.28
C HIS A 148 12.97 8.17 1.94
N GLY A 149 12.12 7.14 1.83
CA GLY A 149 11.29 6.91 0.63
C GLY A 149 11.80 5.81 -0.29
N ASP A 150 13.01 5.31 -0.07
CA ASP A 150 13.66 4.33 -0.93
C ASP A 150 14.01 3.01 -0.23
N TYR A 151 14.08 1.94 -1.03
CA TYR A 151 14.63 0.66 -0.60
C TYR A 151 16.15 0.78 -0.58
N VAL A 152 16.74 0.64 0.60
CA VAL A 152 18.18 0.79 0.78
C VAL A 152 18.82 -0.58 0.82
N ALA A 153 19.54 -0.90 -0.25
CA ALA A 153 20.36 -2.10 -0.31
C ALA A 153 21.50 -2.00 0.72
N ASN A 154 21.83 -3.13 1.33
CA ASN A 154 22.84 -3.28 2.37
C ASN A 154 22.60 -2.37 3.59
N ALA A 155 21.35 -1.97 3.85
CA ALA A 155 21.02 -1.26 5.08
C ALA A 155 21.33 -2.15 6.29
N GLN A 156 21.97 -1.57 7.30
CA GLN A 156 22.57 -2.29 8.42
C GLN A 156 21.87 -1.97 9.75
N GLN A 157 22.05 -2.86 10.72
CA GLN A 157 21.51 -2.73 12.07
C GLN A 157 21.92 -1.41 12.75
N ASN A 158 23.13 -0.90 12.49
CA ASN A 158 23.61 0.36 13.05
C ASN A 158 22.77 1.59 12.61
N GLN A 159 22.18 1.59 11.42
CA GLN A 159 21.25 2.62 10.98
C GLN A 159 19.95 2.53 11.78
N TYR A 160 19.41 1.32 11.95
CA TYR A 160 18.19 1.09 12.72
C TYR A 160 18.37 1.42 14.21
N ASP A 161 19.53 1.12 14.79
CA ASP A 161 19.83 1.39 16.20
C ASP A 161 19.80 2.89 16.54
N LEU A 162 19.92 3.77 15.53
CA LEU A 162 19.77 5.22 15.67
C LEU A 162 18.32 5.71 15.59
N MET A 163 17.37 4.82 15.28
CA MET A 163 15.97 5.15 15.06
C MET A 163 15.08 4.66 16.21
N GLU A 164 14.02 5.39 16.52
CA GLU A 164 12.97 4.97 17.46
C GLU A 164 11.58 5.06 16.82
N PRO A 165 10.64 4.18 17.19
CA PRO A 165 9.30 4.18 16.62
C PRO A 165 8.54 5.44 17.05
N SER A 166 7.92 6.14 16.09
CA SER A 166 7.20 7.39 16.32
C SER A 166 5.67 7.19 16.29
N VAL A 167 5.16 6.68 15.16
CA VAL A 167 3.73 6.45 14.92
C VAL A 167 3.51 5.13 14.20
N ALA A 168 2.59 4.32 14.73
CA ALA A 168 2.04 3.17 14.03
C ALA A 168 0.71 3.54 13.35
N THR A 169 0.51 3.05 12.13
CA THR A 169 -0.75 3.08 11.38
C THR A 169 -1.26 1.65 11.25
N ILE A 170 -2.49 1.40 11.70
CA ILE A 170 -3.10 0.07 11.72
C ILE A 170 -4.44 0.15 10.99
N ALA A 171 -4.57 -0.58 9.88
CA ALA A 171 -5.84 -0.80 9.22
C ALA A 171 -6.28 -2.26 9.38
N TYR A 172 -7.52 -2.49 9.80
CA TYR A 172 -8.04 -3.83 10.06
C TYR A 172 -9.47 -4.02 9.57
N LEU A 173 -9.80 -5.25 9.18
CA LEU A 173 -11.14 -5.65 8.75
C LEU A 173 -12.00 -6.02 9.96
N GLY A 174 -13.02 -5.22 10.24
CA GLY A 174 -14.04 -5.50 11.24
C GLY A 174 -15.04 -6.57 10.77
N GLY A 175 -15.65 -7.26 11.74
CA GLY A 175 -16.67 -8.29 11.46
C GLY A 175 -17.95 -7.77 10.78
N ASP A 176 -18.13 -6.45 10.69
CA ASP A 176 -19.22 -5.81 9.96
C ASP A 176 -18.90 -5.56 8.47
N GLY A 177 -17.78 -6.10 7.97
CA GLY A 177 -17.37 -5.96 6.57
C GLY A 177 -16.78 -4.58 6.24
N LYS A 178 -16.28 -3.86 7.25
CA LYS A 178 -15.64 -2.55 7.08
C LYS A 178 -14.20 -2.56 7.52
N ILE A 179 -13.41 -1.71 6.89
CA ILE A 179 -12.05 -1.39 7.30
C ILE A 179 -12.13 -0.26 8.32
N TYR A 180 -11.31 -0.37 9.36
CA TYR A 180 -11.05 0.66 10.35
C TYR A 180 -9.59 1.08 10.28
N LEU A 181 -9.30 2.34 10.58
CA LEU A 181 -7.97 2.93 10.56
C LEU A 181 -7.71 3.66 11.88
N GLU A 182 -6.66 3.20 12.54
CA GLU A 182 -6.18 3.71 13.81
C GLU A 182 -4.71 4.10 13.71
N TYR A 183 -4.36 5.14 14.44
CA TYR A 183 -2.99 5.59 14.61
C TYR A 183 -2.63 5.47 16.08
N TYR A 184 -1.48 4.89 16.37
CA TYR A 184 -0.92 4.81 17.70
C TYR A 184 0.37 5.64 17.77
N SER A 185 0.42 6.62 18.66
CA SER A 185 1.67 7.34 18.92
C SER A 185 2.45 6.62 20.02
N PHE A 186 3.70 6.26 19.73
CA PHE A 186 4.59 5.63 20.71
C PHE A 186 4.99 6.62 21.82
N LYS A 187 5.22 7.89 21.44
CA LYS A 187 5.58 8.98 22.37
C LYS A 187 4.50 9.24 23.43
N SER A 188 3.25 9.44 23.02
CA SER A 188 2.16 9.73 23.97
C SER A 188 1.43 8.48 24.47
N LYS A 189 1.67 7.32 23.86
CA LYS A 189 0.96 6.05 24.13
C LYS A 189 -0.56 6.16 23.96
N THR A 190 -1.00 6.94 22.98
CA THR A 190 -2.42 7.19 22.72
C THR A 190 -2.83 6.81 21.32
N TYR A 191 -4.10 6.40 21.18
CA TYR A 191 -4.74 6.14 19.89
C TYR A 191 -5.49 7.36 19.36
N THR A 192 -5.45 7.54 18.05
CA THR A 192 -6.37 8.40 17.29
C THR A 192 -7.01 7.58 16.18
N THR A 193 -8.32 7.74 15.95
CA THR A 193 -9.02 7.04 14.85
C THR A 193 -9.39 8.03 13.76
N SER A 194 -9.17 7.68 12.49
CA SER A 194 -9.67 8.43 11.33
C SER A 194 -10.92 7.82 10.71
N SER A 195 -11.34 6.63 11.17
CA SER A 195 -12.39 5.82 10.55
C SER A 195 -13.67 5.75 11.39
N LYS A 196 -14.29 6.89 11.71
CA LYS A 196 -15.53 6.87 12.51
C LYS A 196 -16.64 6.11 11.76
N GLY A 197 -16.94 4.90 12.22
CA GLY A 197 -17.95 4.02 11.62
C GLY A 197 -17.45 3.10 10.51
N GLY A 198 -16.13 3.10 10.24
CA GLY A 198 -15.47 2.27 9.23
C GLY A 198 -15.78 2.67 7.78
N VAL A 199 -14.98 2.18 6.84
CA VAL A 199 -15.22 2.28 5.39
C VAL A 199 -15.53 0.89 4.85
N LYS A 200 -16.50 0.75 3.95
CA LYS A 200 -16.89 -0.54 3.37
C LYS A 200 -15.66 -1.21 2.73
N ALA A 201 -15.37 -2.43 3.13
CA ALA A 201 -14.18 -3.16 2.66
C ALA A 201 -14.30 -3.57 1.19
N TYR A 202 -15.51 -3.91 0.77
CA TYR A 202 -15.78 -4.38 -0.58
C TYR A 202 -16.89 -3.54 -1.20
N ASP A 203 -16.52 -2.57 -2.04
CA ASP A 203 -17.49 -1.77 -2.77
C ASP A 203 -17.32 -1.93 -4.28
N TRP A 204 -18.22 -2.72 -4.87
CA TRP A 204 -18.21 -2.98 -6.31
C TRP A 204 -19.16 -2.03 -7.03
N PRO A 205 -18.68 -1.24 -8.00
CA PRO A 205 -19.53 -0.28 -8.71
C PRO A 205 -20.63 -0.96 -9.52
N THR A 206 -21.72 -0.22 -9.76
CA THR A 206 -22.88 -0.71 -10.51
C THR A 206 -22.94 -0.18 -11.95
N LYS A 207 -22.00 0.70 -12.33
CA LYS A 207 -21.90 1.31 -13.66
C LYS A 207 -21.52 0.28 -14.75
N ALA A 208 -21.65 0.70 -16.01
CA ALA A 208 -21.52 -0.17 -17.17
C ALA A 208 -20.14 -0.85 -17.27
N LEU A 209 -19.06 -0.13 -16.98
CA LEU A 209 -17.70 -0.67 -17.02
C LEU A 209 -17.46 -1.77 -15.98
N ALA A 210 -18.03 -1.63 -14.78
CA ALA A 210 -17.94 -2.67 -13.75
C ALA A 210 -18.67 -3.95 -14.16
N LYS A 211 -19.76 -3.85 -14.94
CA LYS A 211 -20.50 -5.03 -15.45
C LYS A 211 -19.72 -5.81 -16.52
N SER A 212 -18.80 -5.15 -17.22
CA SER A 212 -17.91 -5.84 -18.17
C SER A 212 -16.79 -6.63 -17.53
N LEU A 213 -16.49 -6.37 -16.27
CA LEU A 213 -15.46 -7.09 -15.54
C LEU A 213 -16.09 -8.20 -14.68
N PRO A 214 -15.37 -9.28 -14.40
CA PRO A 214 -15.72 -10.16 -13.29
C PRO A 214 -15.48 -9.42 -11.96
N LYS A 215 -16.20 -9.82 -10.91
CA LYS A 215 -15.89 -9.37 -9.55
C LYS A 215 -14.69 -10.17 -9.04
N PRO A 216 -13.65 -9.54 -8.48
CA PRO A 216 -12.55 -10.26 -7.86
C PRO A 216 -13.04 -10.96 -6.59
N ASP A 217 -12.57 -12.17 -6.36
CA ASP A 217 -12.84 -12.94 -5.15
C ASP A 217 -11.73 -12.65 -4.14
N CYS A 218 -11.95 -11.63 -3.32
CA CYS A 218 -10.97 -11.15 -2.35
C CYS A 218 -11.65 -10.39 -1.20
N PRO A 219 -11.00 -10.26 -0.02
CA PRO A 219 -11.60 -9.59 1.14
C PRO A 219 -11.92 -8.10 0.92
N ILE A 220 -11.07 -7.39 0.18
CA ILE A 220 -11.16 -5.92 0.04
C ILE A 220 -11.11 -5.54 -1.44
N VAL A 221 -12.04 -4.68 -1.84
CA VAL A 221 -12.03 -4.00 -3.14
C VAL A 221 -12.32 -2.52 -2.93
N TYR A 222 -11.43 -1.70 -3.46
CA TYR A 222 -11.60 -0.26 -3.49
C TYR A 222 -11.60 0.26 -4.90
N THR A 223 -12.61 1.04 -5.22
CA THR A 223 -12.71 1.74 -6.50
C THR A 223 -12.07 3.12 -6.36
N SER A 224 -10.98 3.35 -7.11
CA SER A 224 -10.27 4.63 -7.13
C SER A 224 -10.87 5.62 -8.12
N LEU A 225 -11.47 5.12 -9.19
CA LEU A 225 -12.11 5.92 -10.22
C LEU A 225 -13.31 5.15 -10.78
N ASP A 226 -14.47 5.79 -10.89
CA ASP A 226 -15.66 5.21 -11.53
C ASP A 226 -16.32 6.29 -12.38
N GLU A 227 -15.76 6.55 -13.54
CA GLU A 227 -16.25 7.52 -14.51
C GLU A 227 -16.96 6.80 -15.68
N LYS A 228 -17.47 7.59 -16.63
CA LYS A 228 -18.24 7.05 -17.76
C LYS A 228 -17.38 6.16 -18.68
N ASP A 229 -16.14 6.58 -18.89
CA ASP A 229 -15.15 6.08 -19.85
C ASP A 229 -13.95 5.41 -19.18
N CYS A 230 -13.82 5.50 -17.86
CA CYS A 230 -12.75 4.86 -17.10
C CYS A 230 -13.24 4.31 -15.77
N LEU A 231 -12.84 3.09 -15.44
CA LEU A 231 -13.02 2.48 -14.13
C LEU A 231 -11.69 1.91 -13.66
N SER A 232 -11.27 2.31 -12.46
CA SER A 232 -10.08 1.79 -11.80
C SER A 232 -10.40 1.33 -10.39
N PHE A 233 -9.90 0.17 -10.02
CA PHE A 233 -10.02 -0.37 -8.67
C PHE A 233 -8.79 -1.18 -8.26
N VAL A 234 -8.67 -1.44 -6.97
CA VAL A 234 -7.64 -2.29 -6.39
C VAL A 234 -8.28 -3.36 -5.53
N ALA A 235 -7.82 -4.60 -5.68
CA ALA A 235 -8.20 -5.77 -4.91
C ALA A 235 -7.04 -6.20 -3.99
N PHE A 236 -7.33 -6.49 -2.72
CA PHE A 236 -6.35 -6.93 -1.71
C PHE A 236 -6.72 -8.30 -1.15
N GLY A 237 -5.69 -9.06 -0.77
CA GLY A 237 -5.84 -10.44 -0.32
C GLY A 237 -6.11 -11.38 -1.49
N ILE A 238 -5.55 -11.07 -2.66
CA ILE A 238 -5.59 -11.92 -3.84
C ILE A 238 -4.20 -12.54 -4.03
N ASP A 239 -4.12 -13.85 -3.86
CA ASP A 239 -2.91 -14.63 -4.13
C ASP A 239 -2.71 -14.85 -5.63
N HIS A 240 -1.59 -15.48 -6.00
CA HIS A 240 -1.26 -15.69 -7.40
C HIS A 240 -2.33 -16.53 -8.11
N ASP A 241 -2.84 -17.58 -7.47
CA ASP A 241 -3.94 -18.41 -7.99
C ASP A 241 -5.22 -17.59 -8.21
N GLY A 242 -5.54 -16.67 -7.31
CA GLY A 242 -6.66 -15.75 -7.41
C GLY A 242 -6.52 -14.80 -8.59
N TYR A 243 -5.33 -14.20 -8.77
CA TYR A 243 -5.00 -13.38 -9.93
C TYR A 243 -5.20 -14.18 -11.23
N ASP A 244 -4.67 -15.39 -11.25
CA ASP A 244 -4.71 -16.28 -12.41
C ASP A 244 -6.15 -16.69 -12.81
N LYS A 245 -7.00 -16.95 -11.79
CA LYS A 245 -8.45 -17.15 -11.96
C LYS A 245 -9.14 -15.88 -12.47
N TYR A 246 -8.74 -14.71 -11.99
CA TYR A 246 -9.31 -13.42 -12.41
C TYR A 246 -9.01 -13.14 -13.89
N ILE A 247 -7.76 -13.35 -14.35
CA ILE A 247 -7.39 -13.25 -15.78
C ILE A 247 -8.24 -14.19 -16.64
N LYS A 248 -8.41 -15.45 -16.22
CA LYS A 248 -9.28 -16.42 -16.92
C LYS A 248 -10.72 -15.92 -17.01
N ALA A 249 -11.25 -15.28 -15.96
CA ALA A 249 -12.59 -14.70 -15.95
C ALA A 249 -12.71 -13.47 -16.88
N CYS A 250 -11.69 -12.61 -16.95
CA CYS A 250 -11.63 -11.49 -17.89
C CYS A 250 -11.64 -11.97 -19.35
N LYS A 251 -10.87 -13.02 -19.67
CA LYS A 251 -10.89 -13.66 -21.01
C LYS A 251 -12.28 -14.21 -21.36
N LYS A 252 -13.00 -14.78 -20.39
CA LYS A 252 -14.40 -15.23 -20.56
C LYS A 252 -15.37 -14.06 -20.78
N LYS A 253 -15.11 -12.90 -20.17
CA LYS A 253 -15.88 -11.66 -20.37
C LYS A 253 -15.66 -10.99 -21.72
N GLY A 254 -14.65 -11.41 -22.48
CA GLY A 254 -14.43 -10.98 -23.86
C GLY A 254 -13.13 -10.24 -24.13
N TYR A 255 -12.30 -10.01 -23.10
CA TYR A 255 -10.96 -9.45 -23.25
C TYR A 255 -10.01 -10.51 -23.82
N LYS A 256 -9.95 -10.58 -25.15
CA LYS A 256 -9.28 -11.66 -25.89
C LYS A 256 -8.24 -11.16 -26.89
N ASP A 257 -8.27 -9.88 -27.22
CA ASP A 257 -7.23 -9.25 -28.04
C ASP A 257 -6.08 -8.88 -27.11
N ILE A 258 -5.16 -9.82 -26.87
CA ILE A 258 -4.11 -9.73 -25.85
C ILE A 258 -2.94 -8.92 -26.41
N GLU A 259 -2.60 -7.83 -25.75
CA GLU A 259 -1.41 -7.04 -26.04
C GLU A 259 -0.19 -7.61 -25.31
N TYR A 260 -0.35 -7.92 -24.01
CA TYR A 260 0.66 -8.64 -23.23
C TYR A 260 0.03 -9.42 -22.07
N SER A 261 0.73 -10.48 -21.63
CA SER A 261 0.34 -11.34 -20.51
C SER A 261 1.60 -11.90 -19.86
N TYR A 262 1.96 -11.33 -18.72
CA TYR A 262 3.09 -11.72 -17.88
C TYR A 262 2.59 -12.13 -16.48
N ASP A 263 3.47 -12.68 -15.65
CA ASP A 263 3.12 -13.18 -14.31
C ASP A 263 2.55 -12.10 -13.38
N SER A 264 2.97 -10.85 -13.57
CA SER A 264 2.55 -9.70 -12.77
C SER A 264 1.73 -8.66 -13.55
N SER A 265 1.43 -8.89 -14.83
CA SER A 265 0.69 -7.90 -15.61
C SER A 265 -0.05 -8.48 -16.81
N PHE A 266 -1.17 -7.84 -17.18
CA PHE A 266 -2.01 -8.27 -18.29
C PHE A 266 -2.66 -7.06 -18.97
N CYS A 267 -2.58 -6.99 -20.29
CA CYS A 267 -3.33 -6.04 -21.10
C CYS A 267 -4.06 -6.74 -22.23
N ALA A 268 -5.35 -6.44 -22.37
CA ALA A 268 -6.13 -6.92 -23.50
C ALA A 268 -7.31 -5.99 -23.83
N LYS A 269 -7.76 -6.04 -25.07
CA LYS A 269 -8.97 -5.37 -25.54
C LYS A 269 -10.14 -6.36 -25.70
N ASP A 270 -11.34 -5.84 -25.52
CA ASP A 270 -12.56 -6.55 -25.88
C ASP A 270 -13.05 -6.19 -27.30
N LYS A 271 -14.11 -6.85 -27.77
CA LYS A 271 -14.68 -6.60 -29.11
C LYS A 271 -15.21 -5.17 -29.32
N LYS A 272 -15.39 -4.39 -28.26
CA LYS A 272 -15.85 -3.01 -28.31
C LYS A 272 -14.68 -2.02 -28.27
N GLY A 273 -13.44 -2.51 -28.28
CA GLY A 273 -12.23 -1.69 -28.21
C GLY A 273 -11.88 -1.23 -26.80
N ARG A 274 -12.57 -1.73 -25.76
CA ARG A 274 -12.29 -1.33 -24.37
C ARG A 274 -11.00 -2.00 -23.92
N GLU A 275 -10.08 -1.21 -23.40
CA GLU A 275 -8.78 -1.68 -22.94
C GLU A 275 -8.85 -2.02 -21.46
N LEU A 276 -8.34 -3.19 -21.10
CA LEU A 276 -8.20 -3.66 -19.73
C LEU A 276 -6.72 -3.82 -19.41
N MET A 277 -6.26 -3.10 -18.39
CA MET A 277 -4.92 -3.21 -17.84
C MET A 277 -5.00 -3.75 -16.41
N ILE A 278 -4.16 -4.73 -16.10
CA ILE A 278 -4.07 -5.34 -14.78
C ILE A 278 -2.60 -5.41 -14.38
N GLY A 279 -2.29 -4.98 -13.16
CA GLY A 279 -1.01 -5.19 -12.49
C GLY A 279 -1.20 -6.00 -11.21
N TYR A 280 -0.26 -6.89 -10.91
CA TYR A 280 -0.28 -7.78 -9.75
C TYR A 280 1.03 -7.71 -8.97
N SER A 281 0.93 -7.61 -7.65
CA SER A 281 2.04 -7.74 -6.69
C SER A 281 1.80 -8.98 -5.86
N ASP A 282 2.63 -10.00 -6.07
CA ASP A 282 2.60 -11.25 -5.28
C ASP A 282 2.95 -10.97 -3.81
N ARG A 283 4.01 -10.18 -3.60
CA ARG A 283 4.47 -9.73 -2.28
C ARG A 283 3.35 -9.11 -1.46
N ASP A 284 2.57 -8.22 -2.07
CA ASP A 284 1.50 -7.48 -1.38
C ASP A 284 0.13 -8.16 -1.48
N GLN A 285 0.04 -9.29 -2.20
CA GLN A 285 -1.22 -9.98 -2.52
C GLN A 285 -2.30 -9.02 -3.04
N ARG A 286 -1.91 -8.25 -4.05
CA ARG A 286 -2.62 -7.05 -4.48
C ARG A 286 -2.71 -6.99 -5.99
N MET A 287 -3.89 -6.69 -6.50
CA MET A 287 -4.15 -6.51 -7.93
C MET A 287 -4.75 -5.13 -8.21
N GLY A 288 -4.10 -4.34 -9.05
CA GLY A 288 -4.66 -3.11 -9.62
C GLY A 288 -5.30 -3.39 -10.97
N VAL A 289 -6.50 -2.86 -11.21
CA VAL A 289 -7.25 -3.06 -12.45
C VAL A 289 -7.74 -1.71 -12.96
N SER A 290 -7.55 -1.46 -14.25
CA SER A 290 -8.11 -0.32 -14.97
C SER A 290 -8.81 -0.82 -16.24
N VAL A 291 -9.98 -0.28 -16.53
CA VAL A 291 -10.64 -0.43 -17.83
C VAL A 291 -11.02 0.94 -18.37
N SER A 292 -10.63 1.21 -19.61
CA SER A 292 -10.92 2.46 -20.30
C SER A 292 -11.56 2.24 -21.67
N VAL A 293 -12.21 3.29 -22.16
CA VAL A 293 -12.72 3.41 -23.53
C VAL A 293 -11.96 4.56 -24.18
N ASP A 294 -11.37 4.31 -25.36
CA ASP A 294 -10.79 5.35 -26.20
C ASP A 294 -11.87 6.29 -26.80
#